data_AF-D0MUH9-F1
#
_entry.id   AF-D0MUH9-F1
#
_cell.length_a   1.000
_cell.length_b   1.000
_cell.length_c   1.000
_cell.angle_alpha   90.00
_cell.angle_beta   90.00
_cell.angle_gamma   90.00
#
_symmetry.space_group_name_H-M   'P 1'
#
loop_
_entity.id
_entity.type
_entity.pdbx_description
1 polymer ?
#
loop_
_entity_poly.entity_id
_entity_poly.type
_entity_poly.pdbx_seq_one_letter_code
_entity_poly.pdbx_strand_id
1 'polypeptide(L)'
;MDAQPGASADAQLRQQYDALLAGDSITADYERWRELKRLVIVHGLPRDEGFVTDVEGSNVSLCSLRGRVWKAFLGVENDVDMTKYAALVGRGASHYDGDIRNDTFRTFRGDLEFAQRVPEEKLVRLLNVFINELGSNPGEEKQDDGETARNGNLPSIRYVQGMNVLCAPLLYVLPEADAYHTFCQLLVRHCPHYMAPQLKGVEKGCALVDKCLETLDPDLYQHLSSRGITARIYALPLILSLFACVPPLHELLRVWDVWAFTLSWY
;
A
#
# COMPACT_ATOMS: atom_id res chain seq x y z
N MET A 1 -24.10 21.13 25.35
CA MET A 1 -22.92 20.31 25.02
C MET A 1 -23.46 18.94 24.66
N ASP A 2 -23.96 18.81 23.44
CA ASP A 2 -24.52 17.55 22.95
C ASP A 2 -23.37 16.77 22.29
N ALA A 3 -22.97 15.66 22.91
CA ALA A 3 -22.07 14.72 22.27
C ALA A 3 -22.78 14.15 21.02
N GLN A 4 -22.17 14.29 19.85
CA GLN A 4 -22.72 13.75 18.62
C GLN A 4 -22.86 12.22 18.76
N PRO A 5 -24.04 11.62 18.46
CA PRO A 5 -24.29 10.19 18.67
C PRO A 5 -23.33 9.25 17.91
N GLY A 6 -22.64 9.73 16.87
CA GLY A 6 -21.63 8.96 16.13
C GLY A 6 -20.29 8.76 16.86
N ALA A 7 -19.87 9.69 17.72
CA ALA A 7 -18.57 9.61 18.39
C ALA A 7 -18.48 8.42 19.37
N SER A 8 -19.61 8.08 20.00
CA SER A 8 -19.70 6.92 20.90
C SER A 8 -19.64 5.58 20.15
N ALA A 9 -20.13 5.53 18.92
CA ALA A 9 -20.12 4.31 18.10
C ALA A 9 -18.74 4.04 17.51
N ASP A 10 -18.06 5.08 17.02
CA ASP A 10 -16.68 4.98 16.52
C ASP A 10 -15.71 4.56 17.63
N ALA A 11 -15.88 5.10 18.85
CA ALA A 11 -15.07 4.69 20.00
C ALA A 11 -15.25 3.21 20.36
N GLN A 12 -16.48 2.71 20.36
CA GLN A 12 -16.77 1.29 20.58
C GLN A 12 -16.17 0.40 19.48
N LEU A 13 -16.30 0.83 18.22
CA LEU A 13 -15.75 0.10 17.09
C LEU A 13 -14.22 0.04 17.15
N ARG A 14 -13.54 1.14 17.51
CA ARG A 14 -12.10 1.15 17.76
C ARG A 14 -11.70 0.13 18.84
N GLN A 15 -12.42 0.11 19.96
CA GLN A 15 -12.14 -0.83 21.04
C GLN A 15 -12.25 -2.29 20.58
N GLN A 16 -13.21 -2.61 19.71
CA GLN A 16 -13.34 -3.95 19.13
C GLN A 16 -12.14 -4.30 18.25
N TYR A 17 -11.70 -3.37 17.39
CA TYR A 17 -10.48 -3.58 16.60
C TYR A 17 -9.24 -3.74 17.47
N ASP A 18 -9.07 -2.90 18.49
CA ASP A 18 -7.93 -2.96 19.41
C ASP A 18 -7.86 -4.29 20.15
N ALA A 19 -9.01 -4.82 20.60
CA ALA A 19 -9.09 -6.12 21.23
C ALA A 19 -8.66 -7.26 20.28
N LEU A 20 -9.09 -7.20 19.01
CA LEU A 20 -8.68 -8.18 18.00
C LEU A 20 -7.20 -8.08 17.63
N LEU A 21 -6.61 -6.89 17.70
CA LEU A 21 -5.20 -6.66 17.40
C LEU A 21 -4.26 -7.00 18.58
N ALA A 22 -4.72 -6.83 19.83
CA ALA A 22 -3.93 -7.07 21.05
C ALA A 22 -3.62 -8.54 21.34
N GLY A 23 -4.44 -9.47 20.84
CA GLY A 23 -4.10 -10.91 20.81
C GLY A 23 -4.25 -11.70 22.11
N ASP A 24 -4.91 -11.17 23.16
CA ASP A 24 -4.89 -11.82 24.49
C ASP A 24 -6.02 -12.82 24.80
N SER A 25 -6.99 -13.04 23.92
CA SER A 25 -7.93 -14.16 24.01
C SER A 25 -8.69 -14.21 22.68
N ILE A 26 -8.70 -15.29 21.91
CA ILE A 26 -9.65 -16.42 22.03
C ILE A 26 -9.16 -17.49 21.04
N THR A 27 -8.60 -18.59 21.56
CA THR A 27 -8.48 -19.98 21.07
C THR A 27 -8.40 -20.40 19.58
N ALA A 28 -8.50 -19.54 18.57
CA ALA A 28 -8.10 -19.85 17.20
C ALA A 28 -7.79 -18.55 16.44
N ASP A 29 -6.54 -18.33 16.04
CA ASP A 29 -6.13 -17.19 15.20
C ASP A 29 -7.05 -16.97 13.98
N TYR A 30 -7.59 -18.07 13.46
CA TYR A 30 -8.60 -18.07 12.40
C TYR A 30 -9.87 -17.28 12.75
N GLU A 31 -10.43 -17.44 13.96
CA GLU A 31 -11.66 -16.75 14.35
C GLU A 31 -11.44 -15.27 14.54
N ARG A 32 -10.30 -14.90 15.13
CA ARG A 32 -9.83 -13.52 15.23
C ARG A 32 -9.70 -12.89 13.85
N TRP A 33 -9.10 -13.61 12.90
CA TRP A 33 -8.96 -13.15 11.52
C TRP A 33 -10.29 -12.97 10.82
N ARG A 34 -11.18 -13.95 10.96
CA ARG A 34 -12.52 -13.92 10.38
C ARG A 34 -13.31 -12.73 10.91
N GLU A 35 -13.23 -12.44 12.20
CA GLU A 35 -13.95 -11.32 12.80
C GLU A 35 -13.35 -9.97 12.40
N LEU A 36 -12.02 -9.84 12.40
CA LEU A 36 -11.35 -8.62 11.93
C LEU A 36 -11.77 -8.28 10.49
N LYS A 37 -11.79 -9.29 9.61
CA LYS A 37 -12.27 -9.19 8.23
C LYS A 37 -13.73 -8.76 8.16
N ARG A 38 -14.60 -9.37 8.99
CA ARG A 38 -16.04 -9.05 9.05
C ARG A 38 -16.25 -7.59 9.44
N LEU A 39 -15.54 -7.10 10.45
CA LEU A 39 -15.65 -5.72 10.90
C LEU A 39 -15.29 -4.72 9.79
N VAL A 40 -14.18 -4.95 9.07
CA VAL A 40 -13.75 -4.05 7.99
C VAL A 40 -14.78 -4.00 6.86
N ILE A 41 -15.36 -5.14 6.47
CA ILE A 41 -16.36 -5.18 5.39
C ILE A 41 -17.68 -4.52 5.80
N VAL A 42 -18.17 -4.82 7.01
CA VAL A 42 -19.51 -4.40 7.45
C VAL A 42 -19.51 -2.96 7.94
N HIS A 43 -18.46 -2.55 8.65
CA HIS A 43 -18.41 -1.27 9.35
C HIS A 43 -17.35 -0.31 8.81
N GLY A 44 -16.37 -0.81 8.04
CA GLY A 44 -15.21 -0.03 7.65
C GLY A 44 -14.29 0.27 8.83
N LEU A 45 -13.24 1.05 8.57
CA LEU A 45 -12.35 1.58 9.62
C LEU A 45 -12.77 2.99 10.01
N PRO A 46 -12.89 3.29 11.33
CA PRO A 46 -13.19 4.64 11.78
C PRO A 46 -12.01 5.59 11.44
N ARG A 47 -12.31 6.86 11.15
CA ARG A 47 -11.31 7.87 10.72
C ARG A 47 -10.26 8.07 11.80
N ASP A 48 -8.96 8.04 11.52
CA ASP A 48 -7.97 8.29 12.58
C ASP A 48 -8.18 9.66 13.25
N GLU A 49 -8.60 9.68 14.52
CA GLU A 49 -8.76 10.91 15.30
C GLU A 49 -7.44 11.21 16.03
N GLY A 50 -6.94 12.44 15.91
CA GLY A 50 -5.86 12.93 16.77
C GLY A 50 -4.47 12.36 16.49
N PHE A 51 -4.13 12.08 15.23
CA PHE A 51 -2.75 11.75 14.87
C PHE A 51 -1.85 12.98 15.12
N VAL A 52 -1.11 12.97 16.23
CA VAL A 52 -0.11 14.00 16.50
C VAL A 52 1.05 13.73 15.55
N THR A 53 1.23 14.58 14.54
CA THR A 53 2.44 14.61 13.72
C THR A 53 3.65 14.73 14.65
N ASP A 54 4.65 13.87 14.45
CA ASP A 54 5.90 13.79 15.22
C ASP A 54 6.30 15.18 15.77
N VAL A 55 5.98 15.46 17.04
CA VAL A 55 6.60 16.59 17.74
C VAL A 55 8.02 16.14 18.01
N GLU A 56 9.00 16.84 17.44
CA GLU A 56 10.43 16.59 17.68
C GLU A 56 10.67 16.37 19.18
N GLY A 57 10.96 15.12 19.57
CA GLY A 57 11.18 14.72 20.96
C GLY A 57 10.16 13.75 21.58
N SER A 58 9.03 13.47 20.92
CA SER A 58 8.11 12.39 21.34
C SER A 58 8.40 11.10 20.58
N ASN A 59 8.95 10.09 21.27
CA ASN A 59 9.32 8.78 20.72
C ASN A 59 8.12 7.88 20.32
N VAL A 60 6.91 8.44 20.22
CA VAL A 60 5.69 7.66 19.96
C VAL A 60 5.01 8.18 18.71
N SER A 61 5.56 7.82 17.55
CA SER A 61 4.83 7.86 16.29
C SER A 61 3.74 6.78 16.39
N LEU A 62 2.55 7.15 16.87
CA LEU A 62 1.49 6.18 17.13
C LEU A 62 1.03 5.58 15.81
N CYS A 63 1.19 4.27 15.63
CA CYS A 63 0.64 3.58 14.47
C CYS A 63 -0.89 3.70 14.45
N SER A 64 -1.44 4.24 13.36
CA SER A 64 -2.89 4.48 13.27
C SER A 64 -3.66 3.17 13.35
N LEU A 65 -4.95 3.22 13.71
CA LEU A 65 -5.75 1.99 13.71
C LEU A 65 -5.78 1.37 12.31
N ARG A 66 -5.96 2.21 11.28
CA ARG A 66 -5.90 1.79 9.88
C ARG A 66 -4.56 1.12 9.56
N GLY A 67 -3.46 1.75 9.95
CA GLY A 67 -2.11 1.22 9.76
C GLY A 67 -1.92 -0.14 10.43
N ARG A 68 -2.34 -0.31 11.69
CA ARG A 68 -2.26 -1.60 12.40
C ARG A 68 -3.07 -2.70 11.72
N VAL A 69 -4.27 -2.37 11.24
CA VAL A 69 -5.11 -3.32 10.48
C VAL A 69 -4.46 -3.68 9.14
N TRP A 70 -3.89 -2.72 8.41
CA TRP A 70 -3.20 -2.97 7.15
C TRP A 70 -1.94 -3.82 7.34
N LYS A 71 -1.12 -3.51 8.35
CA LYS A 71 0.05 -4.33 8.73
C LYS A 71 -0.37 -5.77 8.98
N ALA A 72 -1.41 -5.96 9.79
CA ALA A 72 -1.94 -7.28 10.06
C ALA A 72 -2.30 -7.96 8.73
N PHE A 73 -3.18 -7.36 7.92
CA PHE A 73 -3.66 -7.99 6.67
C PHE A 73 -2.56 -8.31 5.66
N LEU A 74 -1.50 -7.52 5.63
CA LEU A 74 -0.34 -7.75 4.75
C LEU A 74 0.69 -8.72 5.34
N GLY A 75 0.50 -9.21 6.57
CA GLY A 75 1.39 -10.16 7.22
C GLY A 75 2.67 -9.54 7.79
N VAL A 76 2.60 -8.27 8.21
CA VAL A 76 3.70 -7.56 8.86
C VAL A 76 3.56 -7.70 10.38
N GLU A 77 4.63 -8.12 11.04
CA GLU A 77 4.68 -8.26 12.50
C GLU A 77 4.46 -6.91 13.21
N ASN A 78 3.88 -6.97 14.42
CA ASN A 78 3.60 -5.77 15.21
C ASN A 78 4.89 -5.02 15.59
N ASP A 79 5.94 -5.77 15.95
CA ASP A 79 7.24 -5.21 16.34
C ASP A 79 8.21 -5.27 15.15
N VAL A 80 8.33 -4.15 14.44
CA VAL A 80 9.31 -4.03 13.35
C VAL A 80 10.70 -3.70 13.91
N ASP A 81 11.76 -4.22 13.28
CA ASP A 81 13.14 -3.96 13.69
C ASP A 81 13.57 -2.54 13.29
N MET A 82 13.34 -1.59 14.20
CA MET A 82 13.73 -0.19 14.05
C MET A 82 15.24 -0.01 13.89
N THR A 83 16.05 -0.90 14.49
CA THR A 83 17.51 -0.82 14.41
C THR A 83 17.98 -1.20 13.01
N LYS A 84 17.39 -2.27 12.45
CA LYS A 84 17.63 -2.66 11.05
C LYS A 84 17.21 -1.53 10.11
N TYR A 85 16.02 -0.96 10.28
CA TYR A 85 15.57 0.15 9.43
C TYR A 85 16.52 1.35 9.50
N ALA A 86 16.93 1.77 10.71
CA ALA A 86 17.89 2.87 10.89
C ALA A 86 19.24 2.60 10.21
N ALA A 87 19.75 1.37 10.30
CA ALA A 87 20.99 0.98 9.62
C ALA A 87 20.86 1.05 8.09
N LEU A 88 19.70 0.68 7.55
CA LEU A 88 19.42 0.77 6.12
C LEU A 88 19.31 2.22 5.64
N VAL A 89 18.65 3.09 6.43
CA VAL A 89 18.60 4.54 6.16
C VAL A 89 20.02 5.13 6.09
N GLY A 90 20.95 4.64 6.92
CA GLY A 90 22.36 5.03 6.91
C GLY A 90 23.10 4.76 5.59
N ARG A 91 22.55 3.94 4.68
CA ARG A 91 23.14 3.69 3.35
C ARG A 91 22.91 4.86 2.38
N GLY A 92 21.95 5.74 2.66
CA GLY A 92 21.72 6.96 1.90
C GLY A 92 21.07 6.74 0.53
N ALA A 93 21.38 7.64 -0.40
CA ALA A 93 20.80 7.67 -1.74
C ALA A 93 21.15 6.42 -2.56
N SER A 94 20.16 5.88 -3.26
CA SER A 94 20.33 4.81 -4.23
C SER A 94 20.70 5.38 -5.61
N HIS A 95 21.00 4.49 -6.56
CA HIS A 95 21.26 4.89 -7.95
C HIS A 95 20.04 5.45 -8.69
N TYR A 96 18.83 5.32 -8.13
CA TYR A 96 17.58 5.92 -8.63
C TYR A 96 17.17 7.19 -7.87
N ASP A 97 17.99 7.76 -6.98
CA ASP A 97 17.60 8.91 -6.14
C ASP A 97 17.06 10.09 -6.95
N GLY A 98 17.66 10.37 -8.12
CA GLY A 98 17.18 11.42 -9.02
C GLY A 98 15.75 11.17 -9.52
N ASP A 99 15.46 9.95 -9.97
CA ASP A 99 14.12 9.55 -10.45
C ASP A 99 13.10 9.53 -9.30
N ILE A 100 13.52 9.04 -8.13
CA ILE A 100 12.72 9.06 -6.90
C ILE A 100 12.33 10.50 -6.57
N ARG A 101 13.28 11.43 -6.50
CA ARG A 101 13.00 12.84 -6.17
C ARG A 101 12.08 13.52 -7.17
N ASN A 102 12.25 13.23 -8.46
CA ASN A 102 11.37 13.75 -9.51
C ASN A 102 9.91 13.32 -9.30
N ASP A 103 9.70 12.12 -8.77
CA ASP A 103 8.38 11.56 -8.49
C ASP A 103 7.81 11.98 -7.13
N THR A 104 8.61 11.97 -6.06
CA THR A 104 8.17 12.37 -4.72
C THR A 104 7.72 13.82 -4.71
N PHE A 105 8.43 14.70 -5.40
CA PHE A 105 8.10 16.12 -5.48
C PHE A 105 6.70 16.37 -6.05
N ARG A 106 6.15 15.47 -6.87
CA ARG A 106 4.80 15.59 -7.48
C ARG A 106 3.73 14.71 -6.82
N THR A 107 4.07 14.00 -5.76
CA THR A 107 3.18 13.04 -5.07
C THR A 107 2.13 13.75 -4.24
N PHE A 108 0.84 13.47 -4.50
CA PHE A 108 -0.31 14.07 -3.78
C PHE A 108 -0.25 15.60 -3.64
N ARG A 109 0.28 16.30 -4.66
CA ARG A 109 0.38 17.76 -4.63
C ARG A 109 -0.97 18.43 -4.42
N GLY A 110 -0.99 19.40 -3.50
CA GLY A 110 -2.18 20.16 -3.16
C GLY A 110 -2.99 19.60 -2.00
N ASP A 111 -2.66 18.38 -1.52
CA ASP A 111 -3.25 17.83 -0.30
C ASP A 111 -2.44 18.28 0.92
N LEU A 112 -2.99 19.26 1.65
CA LEU A 112 -2.35 19.85 2.83
C LEU A 112 -2.28 18.87 4.00
N GLU A 113 -3.29 18.01 4.16
CA GLU A 113 -3.34 17.01 5.24
C GLU A 113 -2.26 15.94 4.99
N PHE A 114 -2.11 15.51 3.74
CA PHE A 114 -1.02 14.64 3.32
C PHE A 114 0.34 15.27 3.58
N ALA A 115 0.59 16.50 3.12
CA ALA A 115 1.90 17.14 3.25
C ALA A 115 2.32 17.37 4.72
N GLN A 116 1.34 17.60 5.61
CA GLN A 116 1.59 17.70 7.06
C GLN A 116 2.01 16.36 7.67
N ARG A 117 1.41 15.25 7.21
CA ARG A 117 1.64 13.92 7.78
C ARG A 117 2.82 13.18 7.15
N VAL A 118 3.04 13.40 5.85
CA VAL A 118 4.06 12.74 5.04
C VAL A 118 4.94 13.79 4.37
N PRO A 119 5.99 14.26 5.08
CA PRO A 119 7.03 15.07 4.46
C PRO A 119 7.67 14.32 3.28
N GLU A 120 8.03 15.05 2.22
CA GLU A 120 8.66 14.48 1.02
C GLU A 120 9.89 13.63 1.36
N GLU A 121 10.71 14.07 2.33
CA GLU A 121 11.90 13.35 2.76
C GLU A 121 11.59 11.94 3.28
N LYS A 122 10.41 11.70 3.88
CA LYS A 122 10.02 10.33 4.30
C LYS A 122 9.82 9.41 3.09
N LEU A 123 9.20 9.92 2.02
CA LEU A 123 9.04 9.17 0.76
C LEU A 123 10.41 8.87 0.13
N VAL A 124 11.27 9.89 0.03
CA VAL A 124 12.61 9.76 -0.56
C VAL A 124 13.44 8.75 0.21
N ARG A 125 13.49 8.84 1.55
CA ARG A 125 14.23 7.89 2.39
C ARG A 125 13.73 6.46 2.21
N LEU A 126 12.42 6.24 2.37
CA LEU A 126 11.84 4.89 2.31
C LEU A 126 12.09 4.24 0.94
N LEU A 127 11.85 4.97 -0.16
CA LEU A 127 12.06 4.43 -1.51
C LEU A 127 13.54 4.14 -1.80
N ASN A 128 14.47 4.98 -1.35
CA ASN A 128 15.90 4.71 -1.48
C ASN A 128 16.32 3.49 -0.64
N VAL A 129 15.81 3.35 0.58
CA VAL A 129 16.06 2.18 1.43
C VAL A 129 15.56 0.91 0.73
N PHE A 130 14.34 0.93 0.18
CA PHE A 130 13.76 -0.17 -0.57
C PHE A 130 14.63 -0.59 -1.76
N ILE A 131 15.09 0.37 -2.58
CA ILE A 131 15.96 0.08 -3.72
C ILE A 131 17.33 -0.44 -3.27
N ASN A 132 17.91 0.11 -2.20
CA ASN A 132 19.21 -0.35 -1.70
C ASN A 132 19.15 -1.76 -1.08
N GLU A 133 18.02 -2.16 -0.47
CA GLU A 133 17.85 -3.50 0.12
C GLU A 133 17.42 -4.55 -0.93
N LEU A 134 16.48 -4.21 -1.81
CA LEU A 134 15.81 -5.18 -2.69
C LEU A 134 16.03 -4.94 -4.19
N GLY A 135 16.53 -3.76 -4.57
CA GLY A 135 16.80 -3.42 -5.95
C GLY A 135 17.99 -4.19 -6.52
N SER A 136 17.94 -4.48 -7.82
CA SER A 136 19.09 -5.04 -8.54
C SER A 136 20.11 -3.97 -8.88
N ASN A 137 21.39 -4.34 -8.89
CA ASN A 137 22.43 -3.42 -9.32
C ASN A 137 22.34 -3.15 -10.83
N PRO A 138 22.68 -1.93 -11.29
CA PRO A 138 22.82 -1.63 -12.72
C PRO A 138 23.80 -2.61 -13.38
N GLY A 139 23.33 -3.38 -14.37
CA GLY A 139 24.13 -4.37 -15.09
C GLY A 139 23.94 -5.83 -14.66
N GLU A 140 23.20 -6.09 -13.58
CA GLU A 140 22.77 -7.45 -13.17
C GLU A 140 21.37 -7.80 -13.70
N GLU A 141 20.99 -7.22 -14.84
CA GLU A 141 19.71 -7.53 -15.51
C GLU A 141 19.75 -8.96 -16.03
N LYS A 142 19.36 -9.91 -15.18
CA LYS A 142 18.99 -11.24 -15.66
C LYS A 142 17.79 -11.06 -16.58
N GLN A 143 17.90 -11.51 -17.82
CA GLN A 143 16.75 -11.75 -18.69
C GLN A 143 15.83 -12.73 -17.95
N ASP A 144 14.85 -12.18 -17.22
CA ASP A 144 13.92 -12.98 -16.46
C ASP A 144 12.75 -13.36 -17.38
N ASP A 145 12.83 -14.57 -17.92
CA ASP A 145 11.81 -15.19 -18.76
C ASP A 145 10.51 -15.51 -17.98
N GLY A 146 10.41 -15.07 -16.72
CA GLY A 146 9.19 -15.15 -15.91
C GLY A 146 8.95 -16.51 -15.26
N GLU A 147 9.83 -17.49 -15.49
CA GLU A 147 9.82 -18.79 -14.79
C GLU A 147 10.53 -18.73 -13.43
N THR A 148 11.44 -17.77 -13.22
CA THR A 148 12.28 -17.68 -12.01
C THR A 148 11.50 -17.37 -10.74
N ALA A 149 10.33 -16.71 -10.87
CA ALA A 149 9.43 -16.41 -9.76
C ALA A 149 8.83 -17.68 -9.10
N ARG A 150 8.80 -18.84 -9.78
CA ARG A 150 8.32 -20.11 -9.21
C ARG A 150 9.30 -20.75 -8.21
N ASN A 151 10.58 -20.36 -8.25
CA ASN A 151 11.63 -20.92 -7.39
C ASN A 151 11.97 -20.03 -6.17
N GLY A 152 11.13 -19.04 -5.84
CA GLY A 152 11.35 -18.17 -4.68
C GLY A 152 12.42 -17.09 -4.87
N ASN A 153 12.94 -16.92 -6.10
CA ASN A 153 13.77 -15.77 -6.44
C ASN A 153 12.89 -14.59 -6.85
N LEU A 154 13.09 -13.46 -6.18
CA LEU A 154 12.41 -12.21 -6.48
C LEU A 154 12.84 -11.72 -7.88
N PRO A 155 11.92 -11.30 -8.77
CA PRO A 155 12.29 -10.70 -10.04
C PRO A 155 13.17 -9.47 -9.79
N SER A 156 14.03 -9.12 -10.74
CA SER A 156 14.88 -7.94 -10.65
C SER A 156 14.03 -6.69 -10.37
N ILE A 157 14.17 -6.12 -9.17
CA ILE A 157 13.44 -4.92 -8.75
C ILE A 157 14.22 -3.71 -9.23
N ARG A 158 13.53 -2.83 -9.95
CA ARG A 158 14.01 -1.49 -10.31
C ARG A 158 12.99 -0.47 -9.84
N TYR A 159 13.44 0.77 -9.64
CA TYR A 159 12.50 1.84 -9.41
C TYR A 159 11.65 2.05 -10.66
N VAL A 160 10.33 2.07 -10.50
CA VAL A 160 9.39 2.35 -11.58
C VAL A 160 8.50 3.51 -11.16
N GLN A 161 8.29 4.45 -12.08
CA GLN A 161 7.38 5.57 -11.86
C GLN A 161 6.00 5.06 -11.41
N GLY A 162 5.55 5.56 -10.25
CA GLY A 162 4.32 5.11 -9.59
C GLY A 162 4.57 4.42 -8.24
N MET A 163 5.78 3.96 -7.95
CA MET A 163 6.11 3.41 -6.63
C MET A 163 5.91 4.43 -5.50
N ASN A 164 6.20 5.69 -5.76
CA ASN A 164 5.93 6.81 -4.85
C ASN A 164 4.46 6.93 -4.45
N VAL A 165 3.52 6.76 -5.40
CA VAL A 165 2.08 6.86 -5.10
C VAL A 165 1.54 5.64 -4.38
N LEU A 166 2.22 4.49 -4.47
CA LEU A 166 1.91 3.29 -3.67
C LEU A 166 2.49 3.38 -2.25
N CYS A 167 3.66 4.00 -2.10
CA CYS A 167 4.30 4.21 -0.80
C CYS A 167 3.56 5.26 0.05
N ALA A 168 3.06 6.32 -0.58
CA ALA A 168 2.44 7.45 0.10
C ALA A 168 1.26 7.10 1.02
N PRO A 169 0.26 6.29 0.64
CA PRO A 169 -0.82 5.88 1.54
C PRO A 169 -0.32 5.10 2.76
N LEU A 170 0.73 4.29 2.61
CA LEU A 170 1.33 3.55 3.73
C LEU A 170 2.00 4.49 4.71
N LEU A 171 2.85 5.42 4.23
CA LEU A 171 3.46 6.46 5.07
C LEU A 171 2.43 7.38 5.69
N TYR A 172 1.28 7.55 5.04
CA TYR A 172 0.18 8.32 5.60
C TYR A 172 -0.39 7.64 6.85
N VAL A 173 -0.50 6.32 6.90
CA VAL A 173 -1.17 5.62 8.02
C VAL A 173 -0.21 4.97 9.01
N LEU A 174 1.07 4.82 8.66
CA LEU A 174 2.07 4.09 9.42
C LEU A 174 3.29 4.97 9.77
N PRO A 175 3.96 4.70 10.90
CA PRO A 175 5.31 5.18 11.14
C PRO A 175 6.25 4.71 10.01
N GLU A 176 7.33 5.44 9.79
CA GLU A 176 8.17 5.24 8.59
C GLU A 176 8.75 3.81 8.47
N ALA A 177 9.24 3.25 9.57
CA ALA A 177 9.78 1.88 9.57
C ALA A 177 8.68 0.83 9.31
N ASP A 178 7.51 1.00 9.91
CA ASP A 178 6.36 0.14 9.66
C ASP A 178 5.89 0.24 8.19
N ALA A 179 5.83 1.46 7.66
CA ALA A 179 5.50 1.72 6.26
C ALA A 179 6.50 1.03 5.34
N TYR A 180 7.79 1.06 5.66
CA TYR A 180 8.84 0.36 4.91
C TYR A 180 8.59 -1.15 4.84
N HIS A 181 8.43 -1.81 5.99
CA HIS A 181 8.19 -3.26 6.02
C HIS A 181 6.89 -3.64 5.33
N THR A 182 5.85 -2.81 5.48
CA THR A 182 4.56 -3.00 4.81
C THR A 182 4.67 -2.82 3.30
N PHE A 183 5.45 -1.85 2.84
CA PHE A 183 5.71 -1.63 1.42
C PHE A 183 6.50 -2.79 0.80
N CYS A 184 7.50 -3.32 1.53
CA CYS A 184 8.22 -4.53 1.13
C CYS A 184 7.28 -5.72 1.00
N GLN A 185 6.46 -6.02 2.01
CA GLN A 185 5.50 -7.11 1.92
C GLN A 185 4.54 -6.94 0.75
N LEU A 186 4.01 -5.73 0.56
CA LEU A 186 3.13 -5.44 -0.56
C LEU A 186 3.79 -5.80 -1.91
N LEU A 187 4.93 -5.21 -2.21
CA LEU A 187 5.54 -5.38 -3.54
C LEU A 187 6.13 -6.76 -3.74
N VAL A 188 6.70 -7.38 -2.71
CA VAL A 188 7.43 -8.66 -2.83
C VAL A 188 6.48 -9.86 -2.74
N ARG A 189 5.55 -9.85 -1.79
CA ARG A 189 4.65 -10.98 -1.53
C ARG A 189 3.37 -10.90 -2.34
N HIS A 190 2.72 -9.74 -2.32
CA HIS A 190 1.36 -9.60 -2.82
C HIS A 190 1.30 -9.13 -4.28
N CYS A 191 2.27 -8.34 -4.72
CA CYS A 191 2.32 -7.77 -6.06
C CYS A 191 3.70 -7.94 -6.77
N PRO A 192 4.36 -9.12 -6.74
CA PRO A 192 5.72 -9.30 -7.27
C PRO A 192 5.90 -8.94 -8.75
N HIS A 193 4.84 -9.04 -9.54
CA HIS A 193 4.86 -8.75 -10.97
C HIS A 193 4.40 -7.34 -11.34
N TYR A 194 3.97 -6.53 -10.36
CA TYR A 194 3.56 -5.14 -10.61
C TYR A 194 4.76 -4.24 -10.92
N MET A 195 5.91 -4.49 -10.29
CA MET A 195 7.14 -3.72 -10.48
C MET A 195 8.20 -4.48 -11.31
N ALA A 196 7.82 -5.62 -11.90
CA ALA A 196 8.67 -6.35 -12.82
C ALA A 196 8.86 -5.58 -14.14
N PRO A 197 9.94 -5.84 -14.89
CA PRO A 197 10.12 -5.28 -16.23
C PRO A 197 8.87 -5.47 -17.10
N GLN A 198 8.51 -4.43 -17.85
CA GLN A 198 7.31 -4.38 -18.72
C GLN A 198 5.96 -4.45 -17.98
N LEU A 199 5.94 -4.31 -16.65
CA LEU A 199 4.70 -4.23 -15.86
C LEU A 199 3.75 -5.43 -16.08
N LYS A 200 4.30 -6.64 -16.27
CA LYS A 200 3.52 -7.85 -16.64
C LYS A 200 2.27 -8.06 -15.76
N GLY A 201 2.35 -7.75 -14.45
CA GLY A 201 1.21 -7.84 -13.54
C GLY A 201 0.11 -6.83 -13.85
N VAL A 202 0.49 -5.58 -14.14
CA VAL A 202 -0.44 -4.49 -14.48
C VAL A 202 -1.12 -4.76 -15.83
N GLU A 203 -0.38 -5.26 -16.81
CA GLU A 203 -0.91 -5.66 -18.12
C GLU A 203 -1.96 -6.76 -18.00
N LYS A 204 -1.69 -7.78 -17.18
CA LYS A 204 -2.68 -8.83 -16.87
C LYS A 204 -3.91 -8.26 -16.16
N GLY A 205 -3.72 -7.29 -15.26
CA GLY A 205 -4.81 -6.56 -14.61
C GLY A 205 -5.69 -5.83 -15.62
N CYS A 206 -5.10 -5.11 -16.58
CA CYS A 206 -5.84 -4.45 -17.66
C CYS A 206 -6.60 -5.48 -18.52
N ALA A 207 -5.96 -6.57 -18.93
CA ALA A 207 -6.63 -7.63 -19.69
C ALA A 207 -7.79 -8.28 -18.92
N LEU A 208 -7.70 -8.37 -17.59
CA LEU A 208 -8.81 -8.83 -16.75
C LEU A 208 -9.98 -7.83 -16.75
N VAL A 209 -9.71 -6.53 -16.73
CA VAL A 209 -10.75 -5.50 -16.85
C VAL A 209 -11.52 -5.64 -18.16
N ASP A 210 -10.83 -5.87 -19.29
CA ASP A 210 -11.50 -6.11 -20.58
C ASP A 210 -12.43 -7.34 -20.52
N LYS A 211 -11.99 -8.44 -19.89
CA LYS A 211 -12.83 -9.64 -19.71
C LYS A 211 -14.04 -9.41 -18.81
N CYS A 212 -13.85 -8.66 -17.73
CA CYS A 212 -14.95 -8.28 -16.85
C CYS A 212 -15.97 -7.43 -17.60
N LEU A 213 -15.51 -6.46 -18.40
CA LEU A 213 -16.38 -5.62 -19.21
C LEU A 213 -17.14 -6.44 -20.25
N GLU A 214 -16.47 -7.34 -20.96
CA GLU A 214 -17.10 -8.27 -21.91
C GLU A 214 -18.21 -9.11 -21.27
N THR A 215 -18.03 -9.52 -20.00
CA THR A 215 -19.01 -10.34 -19.28
C THR A 215 -20.18 -9.52 -18.72
N LEU A 216 -19.90 -8.31 -18.22
CA LEU A 216 -20.88 -7.47 -17.52
C LEU A 216 -21.68 -6.56 -18.47
N ASP A 217 -21.03 -6.04 -19.51
CA ASP A 217 -21.62 -5.16 -20.53
C ASP A 217 -21.00 -5.45 -21.92
N PRO A 218 -21.48 -6.52 -22.60
CA PRO A 218 -20.97 -6.93 -23.90
C PRO A 218 -21.09 -5.84 -24.97
N ASP A 219 -22.16 -5.02 -24.93
CA ASP A 219 -22.41 -3.98 -25.90
C ASP A 219 -21.36 -2.87 -25.80
N LEU A 220 -21.05 -2.44 -24.57
CA LEU A 220 -19.98 -1.47 -24.32
C LEU A 220 -18.61 -2.04 -24.70
N TYR A 221 -18.33 -3.30 -24.36
CA TYR A 221 -17.09 -3.97 -24.76
C TYR A 221 -16.90 -3.97 -26.29
N GLN A 222 -17.92 -4.40 -27.06
CA GLN A 222 -17.85 -4.42 -28.52
C GLN A 222 -17.71 -3.01 -29.10
N HIS A 223 -18.39 -2.03 -28.52
CA HIS A 223 -18.26 -0.63 -28.93
C HIS A 223 -16.83 -0.09 -28.77
N LEU A 224 -16.16 -0.39 -27.65
CA LEU A 224 -14.77 0.03 -27.42
C LEU A 224 -13.79 -0.78 -28.29
N SER A 225 -13.98 -2.09 -28.36
CA SER A 225 -13.12 -3.02 -29.11
C SER A 225 -13.13 -2.71 -30.61
N SER A 226 -14.29 -2.42 -31.20
CA SER A 226 -14.41 -2.00 -32.61
C SER A 226 -13.64 -0.72 -32.96
N ARG A 227 -13.27 0.08 -31.95
CA ARG A 227 -12.44 1.31 -32.08
C ARG A 227 -10.99 1.11 -31.66
N GLY A 228 -10.59 -0.12 -31.32
CA GLY A 228 -9.25 -0.42 -30.80
C GLY A 228 -8.99 0.14 -29.39
N ILE A 229 -10.05 0.47 -28.64
CA ILE A 229 -9.93 0.96 -27.27
C ILE A 229 -9.94 -0.24 -26.33
N THR A 230 -8.81 -0.49 -25.66
CA THR A 230 -8.68 -1.54 -24.65
C THR A 230 -8.57 -0.95 -23.26
N ALA A 231 -8.77 -1.76 -22.22
CA ALA A 231 -8.58 -1.35 -20.82
C ALA A 231 -7.19 -0.78 -20.55
N ARG A 232 -6.17 -1.16 -21.33
CA ARG A 232 -4.84 -0.55 -21.24
C ARG A 232 -4.87 0.99 -21.40
N ILE A 233 -5.81 1.53 -22.17
CA ILE A 233 -5.89 2.99 -22.42
C ILE A 233 -6.48 3.71 -21.21
N TYR A 234 -7.58 3.21 -20.64
CA TYR A 234 -8.35 3.93 -19.61
C TYR A 234 -8.12 3.41 -18.19
N ALA A 235 -7.78 2.14 -18.00
CA ALA A 235 -7.62 1.52 -16.69
C ALA A 235 -6.16 1.43 -16.24
N LEU A 236 -5.17 1.51 -17.15
CA LEU A 236 -3.75 1.36 -16.79
C LEU A 236 -3.30 2.29 -15.64
N PRO A 237 -3.61 3.60 -15.62
CA PRO A 237 -3.21 4.46 -14.51
C PRO A 237 -3.82 4.03 -13.17
N LEU A 238 -5.07 3.56 -13.21
CA LEU A 238 -5.81 3.08 -12.03
C LEU A 238 -5.19 1.78 -11.50
N ILE A 239 -4.95 0.80 -12.37
CA ILE A 239 -4.38 -0.49 -11.98
C ILE A 239 -2.93 -0.31 -11.52
N LEU A 240 -2.11 0.47 -12.24
CA LEU A 240 -0.71 0.71 -11.90
C LEU A 240 -0.55 1.34 -10.51
N SER A 241 -1.41 2.30 -10.19
CA SER A 241 -1.37 3.03 -8.92
C SER A 241 -2.25 2.42 -7.83
N LEU A 242 -2.91 1.28 -8.08
CA LEU A 242 -3.93 0.73 -7.18
C LEU A 242 -4.95 1.79 -6.74
N PHE A 243 -5.46 2.54 -7.73
CA PHE A 243 -6.37 3.69 -7.61
C PHE A 243 -5.79 4.92 -6.92
N ALA A 244 -4.52 4.94 -6.51
CA ALA A 244 -3.91 6.07 -5.82
C ALA A 244 -3.83 7.36 -6.65
N CYS A 245 -3.95 7.27 -7.97
CA CYS A 245 -4.03 8.44 -8.84
C CYS A 245 -5.41 9.14 -8.85
N VAL A 246 -6.40 8.61 -8.13
CA VAL A 246 -7.75 9.19 -8.05
C VAL A 246 -7.92 9.88 -6.69
N PRO A 247 -8.05 11.21 -6.64
CA PRO A 247 -8.39 11.92 -5.42
C PRO A 247 -9.86 11.68 -5.04
N PRO A 248 -10.25 11.90 -3.77
CA PRO A 248 -9.44 12.35 -2.65
C PRO A 248 -8.76 11.21 -1.86
N LEU A 249 -7.67 11.51 -1.15
CA LEU A 249 -6.90 10.52 -0.39
C LEU A 249 -7.76 9.75 0.62
N HIS A 250 -8.69 10.41 1.33
CA HIS A 250 -9.52 9.73 2.32
C HIS A 250 -10.46 8.66 1.72
N GLU A 251 -10.87 8.80 0.45
CA GLU A 251 -11.63 7.78 -0.28
C GLU A 251 -10.71 6.64 -0.72
N LEU A 252 -9.50 6.96 -1.21
CA LEU A 252 -8.47 5.99 -1.52
C LEU A 252 -8.17 5.07 -0.32
N LEU A 253 -8.03 5.63 0.88
CA LEU A 253 -7.78 4.85 2.09
C LEU A 253 -8.91 3.84 2.35
N ARG A 254 -10.18 4.17 2.06
CA ARG A 254 -11.30 3.23 2.20
C ARG A 254 -11.27 2.12 1.16
N VAL A 255 -10.83 2.42 -0.07
CA VAL A 255 -10.59 1.40 -1.10
C VAL A 255 -9.49 0.44 -0.62
N TRP A 256 -8.43 0.98 -0.03
CA TRP A 256 -7.30 0.21 0.47
C TRP A 256 -7.62 -0.60 1.72
N ASP A 257 -8.55 -0.15 2.57
CA ASP A 257 -9.08 -0.92 3.71
C ASP A 257 -9.63 -2.28 3.23
N VAL A 258 -10.36 -2.29 2.10
CA VAL A 258 -10.92 -3.52 1.50
C VAL A 258 -9.87 -4.29 0.70
N TRP A 259 -8.97 -3.59 0.00
CA TRP A 259 -7.95 -4.26 -0.79
C TRP A 259 -6.93 -5.00 0.08
N ALA A 260 -6.48 -4.41 1.18
CA ALA A 260 -5.62 -5.09 2.16
C ALA A 260 -6.30 -6.37 2.67
N PHE A 261 -7.61 -6.31 2.93
CA PHE A 261 -8.42 -7.49 3.24
C PHE A 261 -8.31 -8.59 2.16
N THR A 262 -8.42 -8.25 0.87
CA THR A 262 -8.42 -9.25 -0.23
C THR A 262 -7.08 -9.95 -0.45
N LEU A 263 -5.97 -9.38 0.02
CA LEU A 263 -4.64 -9.98 -0.14
C LEU A 263 -4.28 -10.98 0.97
N SER A 264 -5.00 -10.94 2.10
CA SER A 264 -4.78 -11.82 3.27
C SER A 264 -5.27 -13.28 3.10
N TRP A 265 -5.43 -13.75 1.86
CA TRP A 265 -5.94 -15.09 1.52
C TRP A 265 -4.84 -16.10 1.14
N TYR A 266 -3.58 -15.81 1.44
CA TYR A 266 -2.43 -16.67 1.15
C TYR A 266 -1.44 -16.76 2.31
#